data_AF-A0A2N9WVD7-F1
#
_entry.id   AF-A0A2N9WVD7-F1
#
_cell.length_a   1.000
_cell.length_b   1.000
_cell.length_c   1.000
_cell.angle_alpha   90.00
_cell.angle_beta   90.00
_cell.angle_gamma   90.00
#
_symmetry.space_group_name_H-M   'P 1'
#
loop_
_entity.id
_entity.type
_entity.pdbx_description
1 polymer ?
#
loop_
_entity_poly.entity_id
_entity_poly.type
_entity_poly.pdbx_seq_one_letter_code
_entity_poly.pdbx_strand_id
1 'polypeptide(L)'
;MNKLKPVLAVYLVSATFMANAENTDILTGDVRLSCEAILCLSSGDRPSECAPSIKRYFSIKEEKMKDTIRKRKDFLSICPSSKEKGMPELVNAIANGAGRCDAKELNRVMRRTKVVRKCEKTGLWHNETTCTDITINYIEPKKPKYCTAYEQQGLTYQVDQVKYVGQPDQGGRWVNIK
;
A
#
# COMPACT_ATOMS: atom_id res chain seq x y z
N MET A 1 61.29 -44.78 30.82
CA MET A 1 60.53 -43.51 30.96
C MET A 1 59.49 -43.45 29.83
N ASN A 2 58.33 -44.06 30.00
CA ASN A 2 57.28 -44.08 28.98
C ASN A 2 56.16 -43.15 29.43
N LYS A 3 55.99 -42.03 28.72
CA LYS A 3 55.00 -41.00 29.07
C LYS A 3 53.61 -41.39 28.57
N LEU A 4 52.68 -41.53 29.50
CA LEU A 4 51.24 -41.57 29.30
C LEU A 4 50.79 -40.30 28.55
N LYS A 5 49.99 -40.44 27.48
CA LYS A 5 49.28 -39.33 26.84
C LYS A 5 47.82 -39.31 27.31
N PRO A 6 47.24 -38.16 27.67
CA PRO A 6 45.84 -38.09 28.07
C PRO A 6 44.94 -38.03 26.83
N VAL A 7 43.87 -38.81 26.84
CA VAL A 7 42.79 -38.74 25.84
C VAL A 7 41.76 -37.72 26.34
N LEU A 8 41.64 -36.58 25.64
CA LEU A 8 40.52 -35.65 25.83
C LEU A 8 39.28 -36.23 25.12
N ALA A 9 38.28 -36.62 25.89
CA ALA A 9 36.95 -36.92 25.38
C ALA A 9 36.20 -35.61 25.13
N VAL A 10 36.00 -35.27 23.85
CA VAL A 10 35.14 -34.14 23.42
C VAL A 10 33.70 -34.63 23.37
N TYR A 11 32.87 -34.19 24.31
CA TYR A 11 31.42 -34.40 24.27
C TYR A 11 30.78 -33.37 23.33
N LEU A 12 30.35 -33.82 22.16
CA LEU A 12 29.48 -33.05 21.26
C LEU A 12 28.06 -33.03 21.84
N VAL A 13 27.69 -31.93 22.51
CA VAL A 13 26.30 -31.65 22.87
C VAL A 13 25.58 -31.19 21.61
N SER A 14 24.85 -32.11 20.97
CA SER A 14 23.96 -31.78 19.85
C SER A 14 22.76 -31.00 20.39
N ALA A 15 22.77 -29.68 20.22
CA ALA A 15 21.60 -28.84 20.48
C ALA A 15 20.53 -29.12 19.42
N THR A 16 19.56 -29.95 19.75
CA THR A 16 18.34 -30.12 18.95
C THR A 16 17.54 -28.83 19.04
N PHE A 17 17.54 -28.04 17.96
CA PHE A 17 16.55 -26.98 17.77
C PHE A 17 15.16 -27.64 17.64
N MET A 18 14.41 -27.67 18.74
CA MET A 18 12.97 -27.93 18.68
C MET A 18 12.32 -26.70 18.04
N ALA A 19 12.04 -26.79 16.74
CA ALA A 19 11.12 -25.88 16.08
C ALA A 19 9.72 -26.16 16.66
N ASN A 20 9.28 -25.31 17.59
CA ASN A 20 7.88 -25.29 18.01
C ASN A 20 7.04 -24.78 16.83
N ALA A 21 6.51 -25.70 16.03
CA ALA A 21 5.41 -25.41 15.12
C ALA A 21 4.14 -25.27 15.96
N GLU A 22 3.85 -24.07 16.48
CA GLU A 22 2.58 -23.81 17.13
C GLU A 22 1.43 -23.77 16.10
N ASN A 23 0.54 -24.75 16.21
CA ASN A 23 -0.87 -24.76 15.78
C ASN A 23 -1.19 -24.30 14.34
N THR A 24 -1.00 -25.20 13.38
CA THR A 24 -1.64 -25.13 12.06
C THR A 24 -3.17 -25.26 12.08
N ASP A 25 -3.78 -25.56 13.24
CA ASP A 25 -5.23 -25.78 13.41
C ASP A 25 -6.05 -24.48 13.58
N ILE A 26 -5.39 -23.31 13.65
CA ILE A 26 -6.03 -21.99 13.87
C ILE A 26 -6.31 -21.24 12.55
N LEU A 27 -5.73 -21.66 11.42
CA LEU A 27 -5.85 -20.96 10.13
C LEU A 27 -6.99 -21.52 9.27
N THR A 28 -8.22 -21.43 9.78
CA THR A 28 -9.44 -21.73 8.99
C THR A 28 -10.31 -20.50 8.80
N GLY A 29 -11.18 -20.52 7.79
CA GLY A 29 -12.15 -19.45 7.52
C GLY A 29 -11.52 -18.05 7.37
N ASP A 30 -12.11 -17.06 8.03
CA ASP A 30 -11.67 -15.66 7.96
C ASP A 30 -10.29 -15.43 8.59
N VAL A 31 -9.85 -16.27 9.54
CA VAL A 31 -8.49 -16.18 10.11
C VAL A 31 -7.46 -16.41 9.01
N ARG A 32 -7.62 -17.50 8.26
CA ARG A 32 -6.76 -17.82 7.11
C ARG A 32 -6.76 -16.70 6.07
N LEU A 33 -7.95 -16.27 5.64
CA LEU A 33 -8.09 -15.25 4.60
C LEU A 33 -7.52 -13.89 5.04
N SER A 34 -7.60 -13.56 6.34
CA SER A 34 -7.03 -12.32 6.86
C SER A 34 -5.50 -12.32 6.79
N CYS A 35 -4.84 -13.41 7.17
CA CYS A 35 -3.39 -13.55 7.09
C CYS A 35 -2.92 -13.56 5.63
N GLU A 36 -3.60 -14.32 4.77
CA GLU A 36 -3.33 -14.34 3.32
C GLU A 36 -3.53 -12.93 2.72
N ALA A 37 -4.56 -12.20 3.12
CA ALA A 37 -4.81 -10.85 2.61
C ALA A 37 -3.69 -9.87 3.01
N ILE A 38 -3.16 -9.96 4.24
CA ILE A 38 -2.00 -9.16 4.65
C ILE A 38 -0.82 -9.42 3.71
N LEU A 39 -0.47 -10.69 3.46
CA LEU A 39 0.64 -11.05 2.58
C LEU A 39 0.41 -10.58 1.13
N CYS A 40 -0.76 -10.92 0.58
CA CYS A 40 -1.12 -10.61 -0.80
C CYS A 40 -1.25 -9.10 -1.07
N LEU A 41 -1.76 -8.33 -0.10
CA LEU A 41 -1.85 -6.87 -0.22
C LEU A 41 -0.55 -6.17 0.16
N SER A 42 0.44 -6.88 0.71
CA SER A 42 1.79 -6.34 0.89
C SER A 42 2.63 -6.44 -0.38
N SER A 43 2.15 -7.12 -1.42
CA SER A 43 2.84 -7.27 -2.70
C SER A 43 2.03 -6.67 -3.86
N GLY A 44 2.74 -6.08 -4.83
CA GLY A 44 2.21 -5.74 -6.15
C GLY A 44 1.94 -6.98 -7.00
N ASP A 45 2.77 -8.01 -6.83
CA ASP A 45 2.59 -9.31 -7.46
C ASP A 45 1.58 -10.15 -6.67
N ARG A 46 0.45 -10.43 -7.31
CA ARG A 46 -0.71 -11.09 -6.69
C ARG A 46 -1.09 -12.32 -7.51
N PRO A 47 -0.53 -13.50 -7.18
CA PRO A 47 -0.84 -14.73 -7.91
C PRO A 47 -2.29 -15.16 -7.66
N SER A 48 -2.76 -16.15 -8.42
CA SER A 48 -4.17 -16.60 -8.39
C SER A 48 -4.65 -17.07 -7.01
N GLU A 49 -3.71 -17.54 -6.21
CA GLU A 49 -3.86 -18.03 -4.84
C GLU A 49 -4.28 -16.90 -3.89
N CYS A 50 -3.97 -15.65 -4.22
CA CYS A 50 -4.42 -14.47 -3.50
C CYS A 50 -5.88 -14.10 -3.79
N ALA A 51 -6.50 -14.65 -4.84
CA ALA A 51 -7.83 -14.23 -5.26
C ALA A 51 -8.91 -14.37 -4.16
N PRO A 52 -8.97 -15.47 -3.37
CA PRO A 52 -9.97 -15.61 -2.31
C PRO A 52 -9.82 -14.57 -1.20
N SER A 53 -8.60 -14.35 -0.71
CA SER A 53 -8.31 -13.42 0.39
C SER A 53 -8.52 -11.96 -0.03
N ILE A 54 -8.05 -11.60 -1.23
CA ILE A 54 -8.27 -10.29 -1.84
C ILE A 54 -9.77 -10.04 -2.06
N LYS A 55 -10.50 -11.03 -2.61
CA LYS A 55 -11.94 -10.91 -2.82
C LYS A 55 -12.68 -10.69 -1.50
N ARG A 56 -12.33 -11.45 -0.46
CA ARG A 56 -12.90 -11.30 0.88
C ARG A 56 -12.62 -9.93 1.49
N TYR A 57 -11.41 -9.41 1.31
CA TYR A 57 -11.01 -8.08 1.78
C TYR A 57 -11.80 -6.97 1.05
N PHE A 58 -11.88 -7.02 -0.28
CA PHE A 58 -12.56 -6.00 -1.06
C PHE A 58 -14.09 -6.12 -1.03
N SER A 59 -14.66 -7.26 -0.63
CA SER A 59 -16.09 -7.41 -0.36
C SER A 59 -16.54 -6.65 0.90
N ILE A 60 -15.61 -6.30 1.79
CA ILE A 60 -15.86 -5.42 2.94
C ILE A 60 -15.96 -3.99 2.41
N LYS A 61 -17.20 -3.51 2.30
CA LYS A 61 -17.55 -2.18 1.85
C LYS A 61 -18.74 -1.66 2.66
N GLU A 62 -18.66 -0.40 3.01
CA GLU A 62 -19.69 0.35 3.72
C GLU A 62 -20.02 1.61 2.94
N GLU A 63 -21.12 2.28 3.29
CA GLU A 63 -21.49 3.55 2.68
C GLU A 63 -20.40 4.61 2.84
N LYS A 64 -19.77 4.67 4.02
CA LYS A 64 -18.72 5.62 4.35
C LYS A 64 -17.35 4.95 4.23
N MET A 65 -16.42 5.62 3.55
CA MET A 65 -15.04 5.14 3.39
C MET A 65 -14.34 4.93 4.75
N LYS A 66 -14.59 5.80 5.74
CA LYS A 66 -14.04 5.66 7.09
C LYS A 66 -14.48 4.34 7.75
N ASP A 67 -15.75 3.95 7.57
CA ASP A 67 -16.28 2.70 8.10
C ASP A 67 -15.74 1.49 7.34
N THR A 68 -15.57 1.61 6.03
CA THR A 68 -14.90 0.59 5.20
C THR A 68 -13.46 0.35 5.67
N ILE A 69 -12.68 1.41 5.90
CA ILE A 69 -11.30 1.32 6.41
C ILE A 69 -11.27 0.64 7.77
N ARG A 70 -12.16 1.03 8.69
CA ARG A 70 -12.28 0.41 10.01
C ARG A 70 -12.56 -1.09 9.90
N LYS A 71 -13.60 -1.50 9.17
CA LYS A 71 -13.95 -2.92 9.04
C LYS A 71 -12.88 -3.74 8.31
N ARG A 72 -12.19 -3.15 7.33
CA ARG A 72 -11.04 -3.79 6.67
C ARG A 72 -9.88 -3.99 7.64
N LYS A 73 -9.59 -2.99 8.49
CA LYS A 73 -8.59 -3.11 9.56
C LYS A 73 -8.99 -4.20 10.56
N ASP A 74 -10.26 -4.24 10.96
CA ASP A 74 -10.79 -5.25 11.89
C ASP A 74 -10.64 -6.66 11.31
N PHE A 75 -10.97 -6.85 10.02
CA PHE A 75 -10.75 -8.11 9.31
C PHE A 75 -9.28 -8.52 9.29
N LEU A 76 -8.36 -7.61 8.94
CA LEU A 76 -6.92 -7.92 8.94
C LEU A 76 -6.40 -8.24 10.35
N SER A 77 -7.01 -7.65 11.38
CA SER A 77 -6.64 -7.85 12.79
C SER A 77 -7.11 -9.19 13.38
N ILE A 78 -7.88 -9.96 12.61
CA ILE A 78 -8.21 -11.36 12.95
C ILE A 78 -6.95 -12.24 12.85
N CYS A 79 -6.01 -11.90 11.96
CA CYS A 79 -4.78 -12.66 11.80
C CYS A 79 -3.92 -12.57 13.08
N PRO A 80 -3.52 -13.69 13.70
CA PRO A 80 -2.74 -13.65 14.94
C PRO A 80 -1.43 -12.84 14.82
N SER A 81 -0.75 -12.93 13.67
CA SER A 81 0.49 -12.19 13.40
C SER A 81 0.28 -10.68 13.23
N SER A 82 -0.96 -10.19 13.10
CA SER A 82 -1.26 -8.76 12.94
C SER A 82 -0.80 -7.91 14.14
N LYS A 83 -0.52 -8.54 15.28
CA LYS A 83 -0.10 -7.90 16.54
C LYS A 83 1.41 -7.92 16.75
N GLU A 84 2.16 -8.60 15.89
CA GLU A 84 3.62 -8.64 15.97
C GLU A 84 4.23 -7.27 15.66
N LYS A 85 5.50 -7.07 16.03
CA LYS A 85 6.18 -5.78 15.86
C LYS A 85 6.17 -5.32 14.39
N GLY A 86 5.65 -4.12 14.13
CA GLY A 86 5.55 -3.53 12.78
C GLY A 86 4.31 -3.96 11.98
N MET A 87 3.60 -4.99 12.42
CA MET A 87 2.39 -5.47 11.75
C MET A 87 1.18 -4.56 11.95
N PRO A 88 0.95 -3.92 13.12
CA PRO A 88 -0.12 -2.93 13.27
C PRO A 88 -0.01 -1.76 12.30
N GLU A 89 1.20 -1.26 12.05
CA GLU A 89 1.48 -0.20 11.08
C GLU A 89 1.18 -0.67 9.65
N LEU A 90 1.62 -1.87 9.29
CA LEU A 90 1.31 -2.49 7.99
C LEU A 90 -0.20 -2.67 7.79
N VAL A 91 -0.90 -3.22 8.79
CA VAL A 91 -2.35 -3.41 8.75
C VAL A 91 -3.08 -2.08 8.58
N ASN A 92 -2.64 -1.03 9.28
CA ASN A 92 -3.18 0.32 9.09
C ASN A 92 -2.89 0.84 7.67
N ALA A 93 -1.69 0.63 7.15
CA ALA A 93 -1.30 1.06 5.81
C ALA A 93 -2.12 0.36 4.73
N ILE A 94 -2.28 -0.97 4.80
CA ILE A 94 -3.13 -1.76 3.90
C ILE A 94 -4.58 -1.29 3.99
N ALA A 95 -5.15 -1.16 5.19
CA ALA A 95 -6.54 -0.71 5.39
C ALA A 95 -6.81 0.66 4.77
N ASN A 96 -5.84 1.57 4.81
CA ASN A 96 -5.95 2.90 4.22
C ASN A 96 -5.56 2.94 2.74
N GLY A 97 -4.69 2.08 2.25
CA GLY A 97 -4.09 2.20 0.92
C GLY A 97 -4.68 1.25 -0.13
N ALA A 98 -4.96 0.00 0.24
CA ALA A 98 -5.28 -1.05 -0.73
C ALA A 98 -6.53 -0.72 -1.57
N GLY A 99 -6.33 -0.68 -2.90
CA GLY A 99 -7.36 -0.33 -3.88
C GLY A 99 -7.73 1.15 -3.91
N ARG A 100 -6.89 2.02 -3.33
CA ARG A 100 -7.10 3.47 -3.27
C ARG A 100 -5.97 4.29 -3.87
N CYS A 101 -4.88 3.62 -4.24
CA CYS A 101 -3.63 4.26 -4.64
C CYS A 101 -3.24 3.98 -6.09
N ASP A 102 -4.07 3.23 -6.83
CA ASP A 102 -3.90 3.07 -8.27
C ASP A 102 -4.24 4.37 -9.05
N ALA A 103 -3.75 4.45 -10.28
CA ALA A 103 -3.93 5.62 -11.11
C ALA A 103 -5.40 5.96 -11.41
N LYS A 104 -6.27 4.95 -11.52
CA LYS A 104 -7.69 5.17 -11.81
C LYS A 104 -8.34 5.90 -10.64
N GLU A 105 -8.10 5.44 -9.41
CA GLU A 105 -8.67 6.05 -8.23
C GLU A 105 -8.08 7.43 -7.96
N LEU A 106 -6.75 7.59 -8.07
CA LEU A 106 -6.11 8.90 -7.89
C LEU A 106 -6.64 9.94 -8.89
N ASN A 107 -6.80 9.59 -10.16
CA ASN A 107 -7.39 10.48 -11.16
C ASN A 107 -8.88 10.80 -10.91
N ARG A 108 -9.57 9.99 -10.10
CA ARG A 108 -10.96 10.24 -9.68
C ARG A 108 -11.02 11.17 -8.48
N VAL A 109 -10.25 10.88 -7.42
CA VAL A 109 -10.36 11.56 -6.11
C VAL A 109 -9.49 12.81 -5.98
N MET A 110 -8.45 12.94 -6.79
CA MET A 110 -7.50 14.06 -6.74
C MET A 110 -7.86 15.21 -7.67
N ARG A 111 -9.09 15.28 -8.16
CA ARG A 111 -9.60 16.41 -8.96
C ARG A 111 -9.72 17.66 -8.10
N ARG A 112 -9.15 18.77 -8.56
CA ARG A 112 -9.15 20.08 -7.89
C ARG A 112 -9.39 21.19 -8.89
N THR A 113 -9.69 22.37 -8.38
CA THR A 113 -9.84 23.61 -9.15
C THR A 113 -8.81 24.63 -8.70
N LYS A 114 -8.23 25.37 -9.64
CA LYS A 114 -7.42 26.56 -9.33
C LYS A 114 -7.84 27.71 -10.24
N VAL A 115 -7.74 28.93 -9.72
CA VAL A 115 -7.89 30.15 -10.50
C VAL A 115 -6.54 30.50 -11.11
N VAL A 116 -6.52 30.73 -12.42
CA VAL A 116 -5.33 31.18 -13.15
C VAL A 116 -5.65 32.46 -13.91
N ARG A 117 -4.73 33.42 -13.88
CA ARG A 117 -4.82 34.66 -14.66
C ARG A 117 -4.31 34.39 -16.07
N LYS A 118 -5.21 34.37 -17.05
CA LYS A 118 -4.86 34.22 -18.45
C LYS A 118 -4.89 35.59 -19.12
N CYS A 119 -3.76 35.99 -19.68
CA CYS A 119 -3.63 37.24 -20.42
C CYS A 119 -3.57 36.92 -21.91
N GLU A 120 -4.51 37.48 -22.68
CA GLU A 120 -4.59 37.32 -24.13
C GLU A 120 -4.35 38.68 -24.79
N LYS A 121 -3.63 38.68 -25.91
CA LYS A 121 -3.47 39.89 -26.72
C LYS A 121 -4.76 40.13 -27.49
N THR A 122 -5.38 41.27 -27.27
CA THR A 122 -6.70 41.63 -27.79
C THR A 122 -6.55 42.88 -28.64
N GLY A 123 -6.25 42.72 -29.93
CA GLY A 123 -6.17 43.84 -30.87
C GLY A 123 -5.29 43.52 -32.08
N LEU A 124 -5.79 43.80 -33.29
CA LEU A 124 -5.02 43.65 -34.54
C LEU A 124 -4.00 44.77 -34.73
N TRP A 125 -4.13 45.88 -34.00
CA TRP A 125 -3.38 47.13 -34.24
C TRP A 125 -2.76 47.77 -32.98
N HIS A 126 -3.09 47.28 -31.78
CA HIS A 126 -2.52 47.74 -30.51
C HIS A 126 -2.08 46.53 -29.67
N ASN A 127 -0.98 46.67 -28.93
CA ASN A 127 -0.49 45.67 -27.95
C ASN A 127 -1.37 45.62 -26.69
N GLU A 128 -2.68 45.76 -26.84
CA GLU A 128 -3.62 45.68 -25.73
C GLU A 128 -3.68 44.23 -25.25
N THR A 129 -3.55 44.05 -23.93
CA THR A 129 -3.51 42.74 -23.29
C THR A 129 -4.64 42.70 -22.28
N THR A 130 -5.64 41.86 -22.54
CA THR A 130 -6.74 41.62 -21.60
C THR A 130 -6.39 40.41 -20.74
N CYS A 131 -6.35 40.62 -19.42
CA CYS A 131 -6.16 39.54 -18.45
C CYS A 131 -7.48 39.18 -17.78
N THR A 132 -7.86 37.91 -17.82
CA THR A 132 -9.04 37.38 -17.16
C THR A 132 -8.66 36.24 -16.22
N ASP A 133 -9.31 36.19 -15.06
CA ASP A 133 -9.15 35.07 -14.13
C ASP A 133 -10.13 33.96 -14.53
N ILE A 134 -9.59 32.80 -14.86
CA ILE A 134 -10.36 31.62 -15.24
C ILE A 134 -10.17 30.50 -14.22
N THR A 135 -11.21 29.73 -13.96
CA THR A 135 -11.11 28.53 -13.14
C THR A 135 -10.80 27.33 -14.03
N ILE A 136 -9.73 26.61 -13.72
CA ILE A 136 -9.37 25.37 -14.42
C ILE A 136 -9.48 24.17 -13.48
N ASN A 137 -9.88 23.03 -14.05
CA ASN A 137 -9.83 21.73 -13.38
C ASN A 137 -8.47 21.08 -13.61
N TYR A 138 -7.87 20.52 -12.57
CA TYR A 138 -6.62 19.76 -12.66
C TYR A 138 -6.64 18.54 -11.74
N ILE A 139 -5.73 17.58 -11.99
CA ILE A 139 -5.47 16.48 -11.06
C ILE A 139 -4.28 16.83 -10.20
N GLU A 140 -4.44 16.83 -8.89
CA GLU A 140 -3.39 17.15 -7.94
C GLU A 140 -2.20 16.18 -8.07
N PRO A 141 -0.98 16.67 -8.40
CA PRO A 141 0.22 15.84 -8.53
C PRO A 141 0.79 15.38 -7.19
N LYS A 142 0.37 15.98 -6.07
CA LYS A 142 0.80 15.54 -4.74
C LYS A 142 0.06 14.29 -4.29
N LYS A 143 0.79 13.17 -4.22
CA LYS A 143 0.26 11.88 -3.73
C LYS A 143 -0.28 12.02 -2.29
N PRO A 144 -1.44 11.43 -1.97
CA PRO A 144 -1.96 11.44 -0.60
C PRO A 144 -1.02 10.73 0.37
N LYS A 145 -0.92 11.25 1.60
CA LYS A 145 -0.05 10.67 2.66
C LYS A 145 -0.32 9.18 2.91
N TYR A 146 -1.58 8.75 2.84
CA TYR A 146 -1.93 7.34 3.06
C TYR A 146 -1.43 6.41 1.95
N CYS A 147 -1.32 6.90 0.71
CA CYS A 147 -0.73 6.13 -0.39
C CYS A 147 0.78 6.06 -0.26
N THR A 148 1.43 7.17 0.08
CA THR A 148 2.87 7.15 0.38
C THR A 148 3.19 6.22 1.55
N ALA A 149 2.35 6.23 2.60
CA ALA A 149 2.49 5.33 3.72
C ALA A 149 2.33 3.87 3.31
N TYR A 150 1.41 3.53 2.40
CA TYR A 150 1.21 2.17 1.93
C TYR A 150 2.30 1.68 0.96
N GLU A 151 2.83 2.55 0.10
CA GLU A 151 3.89 2.21 -0.86
C GLU A 151 5.28 2.07 -0.21
N GLN A 152 5.55 2.87 0.83
CA GLN A 152 6.88 2.99 1.44
C GLN A 152 7.00 2.27 2.78
N GLN A 153 6.05 1.39 3.15
CA GLN A 153 6.29 0.55 4.32
C GLN A 153 7.45 -0.40 4.02
N GLY A 154 8.34 -0.62 5.00
CA GLY A 154 9.45 -1.58 4.86
C GLY A 154 9.01 -3.03 4.64
N LEU A 155 7.70 -3.30 4.78
CA LEU A 155 7.07 -4.62 4.61
C LEU A 155 6.22 -4.71 3.33
N THR A 156 6.13 -3.66 2.52
CA THR A 156 5.40 -3.66 1.25
C THR A 156 6.36 -3.66 0.06
N TYR A 157 6.10 -4.51 -0.93
CA TYR A 157 6.91 -4.63 -2.13
C TYR A 157 6.08 -4.28 -3.37
N GLN A 158 6.50 -3.23 -4.08
CA GLN A 158 5.95 -2.82 -5.39
C GLN A 158 4.41 -2.65 -5.43
N VAL A 159 3.78 -2.29 -4.31
CA VAL A 159 2.34 -2.06 -4.27
C VAL A 159 1.96 -0.76 -4.97
N ASP A 160 0.90 -0.80 -5.78
CA ASP A 160 0.21 0.34 -6.39
C ASP A 160 1.18 1.42 -6.94
N GLN A 161 2.24 0.99 -7.64
CA GLN A 161 3.22 1.92 -8.15
C GLN A 161 2.61 2.84 -9.21
N VAL A 162 2.60 4.13 -8.92
CA VAL A 162 2.04 5.17 -9.77
C VAL A 162 2.95 6.36 -9.90
N LYS A 163 2.98 6.94 -11.10
CA LYS A 163 3.71 8.16 -11.44
C LYS A 163 2.75 9.20 -11.98
N TYR A 164 2.99 10.46 -11.65
CA TYR A 164 2.29 11.57 -12.29
C TYR A 164 3.01 11.97 -13.58
N VAL A 165 2.26 12.18 -14.67
CA VAL A 165 2.79 12.57 -15.98
C VAL A 165 2.05 13.79 -16.52
N GLY A 166 2.78 14.67 -17.21
CA GLY A 166 2.26 15.93 -17.76
C GLY A 166 2.22 17.08 -16.76
N GLN A 167 1.84 18.26 -17.24
CA GLN A 167 1.64 19.44 -16.40
C GLN A 167 0.20 19.48 -15.87
N PRO A 168 -0.03 19.81 -14.58
CA PRO A 168 -1.37 19.77 -14.01
C PRO A 168 -2.40 20.63 -14.74
N ASP A 169 -2.01 21.79 -15.23
CA ASP A 169 -2.84 22.71 -16.02
C ASP A 169 -2.97 22.33 -17.52
N GLN A 170 -2.27 21.28 -17.95
CA GLN A 170 -2.28 20.78 -19.33
C GLN A 170 -2.68 19.28 -19.37
N GLY A 171 -3.64 18.89 -18.54
CA GLY A 171 -4.17 17.52 -18.55
C GLY A 171 -3.27 16.47 -17.89
N GLY A 172 -2.39 16.89 -16.98
CA GLY A 172 -1.57 16.00 -16.17
C GLY A 172 -2.40 14.98 -15.38
N ARG A 173 -1.86 13.77 -15.22
CA ARG A 173 -2.58 12.64 -14.63
C ARG A 173 -1.65 11.60 -14.01
N TRP A 174 -2.20 10.79 -13.12
CA TRP A 174 -1.55 9.59 -12.60
C TRP A 174 -1.60 8.46 -13.63
N VAL A 175 -0.53 7.68 -13.72
CA VAL A 175 -0.42 6.44 -14.51
C VAL A 175 0.20 5.33 -13.66
N ASN A 176 -0.25 4.10 -13.86
CA ASN A 176 0.36 2.93 -13.23
C ASN A 176 1.72 2.69 -13.89
N ILE A 177 2.73 2.41 -13.08
CA ILE A 177 4.05 1.93 -13.52
C ILE A 177 4.16 0.47 -13.06
N LYS A 178 4.68 -0.39 -13.94
CA LYS A 178 4.96 -1.79 -13.60
C LYS A 178 6.37 -1.90 -13.08
#